data_AF-A0A8S3A2L2-F1
#
_entry.id   AF-A0A8S3A2L2-F1
#
_cell.length_a   1.000
_cell.length_b   1.000
_cell.length_c   1.000
_cell.angle_alpha   90.00
_cell.angle_beta   90.00
_cell.angle_gamma   90.00
#
_symmetry.space_group_name_H-M   'P 1'
#
loop_
_entity.id
_entity.type
_entity.pdbx_description
1 polymer ?
#
loop_
_entity_poly.entity_id
_entity_poly.type
_entity_poly.pdbx_seq_one_letter_code
_entity_poly.pdbx_strand_id
1 'polypeptide(L)'
;HFYILAASTSSSTSTSGSTDSSRANGTTTRYWNCCKASCGWIGKATVSSPVQTCQANGVAAVGVNEQSGCNGGNAYMCNNQQPWAINANLSYGFAAANITGQILLSPINLFSIRCTA
;
A
#
# COMPACT_ATOMS: atom_id res chain seq x y z
N HIS A 1 2.53 -4.89 -17.81
CA HIS A 1 2.26 -3.72 -16.96
C HIS A 1 1.80 -4.21 -15.60
N PHE A 2 2.38 -3.67 -14.53
CA PHE A 2 1.97 -4.00 -13.17
C PHE A 2 1.34 -2.77 -12.54
N TYR A 3 0.09 -2.91 -12.12
CA TYR A 3 -0.59 -1.84 -11.40
C TYR A 3 -0.56 -2.15 -9.91
N ILE A 4 0.03 -1.25 -9.13
CA ILE A 4 0.22 -1.44 -7.70
C ILE A 4 -0.52 -0.36 -6.94
N LEU A 5 -1.37 -0.78 -6.01
CA LEU A 5 -1.87 0.07 -4.92
C LEU A 5 -0.80 0.13 -3.86
N ALA A 6 -0.09 1.26 -3.76
CA ALA A 6 0.98 1.40 -2.80
C ALA A 6 0.61 2.32 -1.64
N ALA A 7 0.97 1.88 -0.43
CA ALA A 7 0.78 2.54 0.85
C ALA A 7 2.12 3.15 1.32
N SER A 8 2.24 4.49 1.33
CA SER A 8 3.49 5.20 1.65
C SER A 8 3.47 5.88 3.03
N THR A 9 4.63 6.20 3.63
CA THR A 9 4.78 7.00 4.88
C THR A 9 5.66 8.22 4.61
N SER A 10 5.18 9.48 4.71
CA SER A 10 6.01 10.69 4.42
C SER A 10 5.50 12.04 5.00
N SER A 11 6.45 12.96 5.27
CA SER A 11 6.36 14.40 5.69
C SER A 11 7.43 15.19 4.88
N SER A 12 7.38 16.47 4.49
CA SER A 12 6.57 17.69 4.72
C SER A 12 6.44 18.61 3.46
N THR A 13 5.30 19.31 3.33
CA THR A 13 5.07 20.65 2.69
C THR A 13 5.66 21.00 1.31
N SER A 14 4.81 21.10 0.27
CA SER A 14 4.62 22.33 -0.53
C SER A 14 3.44 22.21 -1.50
N THR A 15 2.81 23.35 -1.70
CA THR A 15 1.49 23.61 -2.26
C THR A 15 1.44 23.46 -3.79
N SER A 16 0.24 23.13 -4.25
CA SER A 16 -0.35 23.41 -5.57
C SER A 16 -0.37 22.25 -6.55
N GLY A 17 -1.61 21.89 -6.88
CA GLY A 17 -1.99 20.65 -7.52
C GLY A 17 -1.45 20.47 -8.93
N SER A 18 -1.21 19.21 -9.24
CA SER A 18 -1.00 18.74 -10.60
C SER A 18 -1.42 17.28 -10.63
N THR A 19 -2.28 16.94 -11.60
CA THR A 19 -2.34 15.61 -12.18
C THR A 19 -1.00 15.34 -12.87
N ASP A 20 0.07 15.20 -12.09
CA ASP A 20 1.40 14.96 -12.62
C ASP A 20 1.64 13.46 -12.63
N SER A 21 1.52 12.89 -13.82
CA SER A 21 2.15 11.61 -14.17
C SER A 21 3.66 11.78 -14.14
N SER A 22 4.20 11.93 -12.93
CA SER A 22 5.61 11.92 -12.61
C SER A 22 6.15 10.51 -12.88
N ARG A 23 6.73 10.32 -14.07
CA ARG A 23 7.39 9.08 -14.43
C ARG A 23 8.81 9.11 -13.86
N ALA A 24 9.05 8.26 -12.87
CA ALA A 24 10.36 8.07 -12.27
C ALA A 24 10.82 6.62 -12.44
N ASN A 25 12.14 6.42 -12.46
CA ASN A 25 12.73 5.10 -12.31
C ASN A 25 12.74 4.74 -10.82
N GLY A 26 12.48 3.47 -10.53
CA GLY A 26 12.49 2.96 -9.16
C GLY A 26 12.92 1.50 -9.13
N THR A 27 13.37 1.07 -7.96
CA THR A 27 13.75 -0.33 -7.71
C THR A 27 12.63 -1.03 -6.96
N THR A 28 12.20 -2.18 -7.47
CA THR A 28 11.20 -3.03 -6.79
C THR A 28 11.88 -4.18 -6.07
N THR A 29 11.41 -4.47 -4.87
CA THR A 29 11.70 -5.73 -4.16
C THR A 29 10.40 -6.51 -3.99
N ARG A 30 10.48 -7.74 -3.46
CA ARG A 30 9.30 -8.53 -3.08
C ARG A 30 9.37 -8.86 -1.59
N TYR A 31 8.25 -8.79 -0.89
CA TYR A 31 8.14 -9.24 0.49
C TYR A 31 6.70 -9.61 0.85
N TRP A 32 6.56 -10.49 1.84
CA TRP A 32 5.30 -10.75 2.54
C TRP A 32 5.66 -11.12 3.97
N ASN A 33 5.40 -10.22 4.92
CA ASN A 33 5.75 -10.41 6.33
C ASN A 33 4.53 -10.59 7.25
N CYS A 34 3.32 -10.75 6.67
CA CYS A 34 2.03 -10.86 7.35
C CYS A 34 1.63 -9.67 8.23
N CYS A 35 2.52 -8.71 8.51
CA CYS A 35 2.24 -7.59 9.40
C CYS A 35 1.09 -6.74 8.89
N LYS A 36 0.36 -6.11 9.82
CA LYS A 36 -0.54 -5.00 9.51
C LYS A 36 0.18 -3.94 8.68
N ALA A 37 -0.40 -3.57 7.54
CA ALA A 37 0.11 -2.49 6.71
C ALA A 37 0.14 -1.16 7.47
N SER A 38 1.14 -0.31 7.21
CA SER A 38 1.21 1.04 7.80
C SER A 38 -0.05 1.87 7.50
N CYS A 39 -0.58 1.78 6.27
CA CYS A 39 -1.84 2.46 5.89
C CYS A 39 -3.11 1.80 6.45
N GLY A 40 -2.98 0.73 7.25
CA GLY A 40 -4.09 0.16 8.03
C GLY A 40 -4.32 0.89 9.36
N TRP A 41 -3.54 1.92 9.67
CA TRP A 41 -3.73 2.77 10.85
C TRP A 41 -4.55 4.02 10.50
N ILE A 42 -5.43 4.42 11.43
CA ILE A 42 -6.16 5.69 11.34
C ILE A 42 -5.17 6.86 11.35
N GLY A 43 -5.49 7.94 10.63
CA GLY A 43 -4.74 9.18 10.67
C GLY A 43 -3.43 9.16 9.88
N LYS A 44 -3.14 8.06 9.16
CA LYS A 44 -1.99 8.02 8.24
C LYS A 44 -2.19 8.84 6.98
N ALA A 45 -3.45 9.05 6.55
CA ALA A 45 -3.82 10.13 5.65
C ALA A 45 -5.35 10.29 5.51
N THR A 46 -5.76 11.21 4.65
CA THR A 46 -7.16 11.46 4.25
C THR A 46 -7.66 10.39 3.27
N VAL A 47 -8.38 9.40 3.78
CA VAL A 47 -9.02 8.33 3.00
C VAL A 47 -10.43 8.06 3.54
N SER A 48 -11.29 7.43 2.74
CA SER A 48 -12.62 7.00 3.20
C SER A 48 -12.53 5.93 4.30
N SER A 49 -11.52 5.08 4.26
CA SER A 49 -11.21 4.07 5.29
C SER A 49 -9.73 3.63 5.18
N PRO A 50 -9.07 3.31 6.31
CA PRO A 50 -7.76 2.68 6.29
C PRO A 50 -7.78 1.33 5.55
N VAL A 51 -6.59 0.84 5.17
CA VAL A 51 -6.45 -0.50 4.59
C VAL A 51 -6.97 -1.54 5.59
N GLN A 52 -7.89 -2.40 5.13
CA GLN A 52 -8.46 -3.46 5.95
C GLN A 52 -7.36 -4.39 6.46
N THR A 53 -7.46 -4.77 7.73
CA THR A 53 -6.62 -5.80 8.36
C THR A 53 -7.47 -7.00 8.76
N CYS A 54 -6.85 -8.17 8.83
CA CYS A 54 -7.53 -9.41 9.15
C CYS A 54 -6.91 -10.11 10.37
N GLN A 55 -7.64 -11.06 10.95
CA GLN A 55 -7.12 -11.98 11.95
C GLN A 55 -6.05 -12.90 11.35
N ALA A 56 -5.42 -13.74 12.17
CA ALA A 56 -4.40 -14.69 11.73
C ALA A 56 -4.86 -15.65 10.61
N ASN A 57 -6.17 -15.87 10.44
CA ASN A 57 -6.72 -16.64 9.32
C ASN A 57 -6.65 -15.90 7.96
N GLY A 58 -6.33 -14.61 7.95
CA GLY A 58 -6.21 -13.77 6.77
C GLY A 58 -7.53 -13.41 6.09
N VAL A 59 -8.68 -13.71 6.71
CA VAL A 59 -10.02 -13.55 6.11
C VAL A 59 -10.94 -12.68 6.98
N ALA A 60 -11.01 -12.97 8.28
CA ALA A 60 -11.90 -12.24 9.18
C ALA A 60 -11.33 -10.85 9.45
N ALA A 61 -12.07 -9.81 9.12
CA ALA A 61 -11.64 -8.43 9.36
C ALA A 61 -11.49 -8.15 10.87
N VAL A 62 -10.50 -7.34 11.22
CA VAL A 62 -10.30 -6.85 12.60
C VAL A 62 -10.39 -5.34 12.66
N GLY A 63 -10.61 -4.83 13.88
CA GLY A 63 -10.72 -3.40 14.13
C GLY A 63 -9.48 -2.64 13.67
N VAL A 64 -9.68 -1.45 13.11
CA VAL A 64 -8.62 -0.55 12.63
C VAL A 64 -7.62 -0.14 13.73
N ASN A 65 -8.03 -0.21 15.01
CA ASN A 65 -7.19 0.11 16.17
C ASN A 65 -6.45 -1.12 16.73
N GLU A 66 -6.71 -2.32 16.22
CA GLU A 66 -6.05 -3.54 16.70
C GLU A 66 -4.55 -3.51 16.41
N GLN A 67 -3.77 -3.99 17.38
CA GLN A 67 -2.32 -4.04 17.28
C GLN A 67 -1.88 -5.04 16.22
N SER A 68 -0.79 -4.71 15.52
CA SER A 68 -0.15 -5.61 14.54
C SER A 68 0.32 -6.89 15.20
N GLY A 69 0.12 -8.03 14.56
CA GLY A 69 0.68 -9.31 15.00
C GLY A 69 2.21 -9.29 15.10
N CYS A 70 2.87 -8.44 14.32
CA CYS A 70 4.33 -8.25 14.40
C CYS A 70 4.78 -7.51 15.67
N ASN A 71 3.84 -6.91 16.41
CA ASN A 71 4.05 -6.27 17.71
C ASN A 71 3.24 -6.98 18.82
N GLY A 72 2.89 -8.27 18.62
CA GLY A 72 2.15 -9.07 19.61
C GLY A 72 0.62 -8.88 19.62
N GLY A 73 0.05 -8.20 18.61
CA GLY A 73 -1.40 -8.06 18.46
C GLY A 73 -2.05 -9.15 17.60
N ASN A 74 -3.27 -8.89 17.12
CA ASN A 74 -4.07 -9.85 16.33
C ASN A 74 -4.34 -9.39 14.87
N ALA A 75 -3.77 -8.26 14.45
CA ALA A 75 -4.00 -7.69 13.13
C ALA A 75 -2.88 -8.03 12.13
N TYR A 76 -3.27 -8.61 11.01
CA TYR A 76 -2.41 -9.08 9.93
C TYR A 76 -2.89 -8.56 8.57
N MET A 77 -2.04 -8.70 7.56
CA MET A 77 -2.41 -8.46 6.16
C MET A 77 -3.48 -9.47 5.70
N CYS A 78 -4.50 -9.02 4.97
CA CYS A 78 -5.57 -9.90 4.48
C CYS A 78 -5.14 -10.71 3.25
N ASN A 79 -5.68 -11.91 3.08
CA ASN A 79 -5.38 -12.80 1.94
C ASN A 79 -5.79 -12.20 0.59
N ASN A 80 -6.86 -11.39 0.58
CA ASN A 80 -7.32 -10.68 -0.62
C ASN A 80 -6.41 -9.50 -1.03
N GLN A 81 -5.33 -9.23 -0.29
CA GLN A 81 -4.31 -8.22 -0.62
C GLN A 81 -3.08 -8.86 -1.29
N GLN A 82 -3.21 -10.08 -1.81
CA GLN A 82 -2.23 -10.75 -2.65
C GLN A 82 -2.33 -10.26 -4.11
N PRO A 83 -1.24 -10.27 -4.88
CA PRO A 83 -1.29 -9.92 -6.30
C PRO A 83 -2.03 -10.97 -7.13
N TRP A 84 -2.67 -10.54 -8.21
CA TRP A 84 -3.34 -11.45 -9.15
C TRP A 84 -3.10 -11.02 -10.60
N ALA A 85 -3.07 -11.99 -11.49
CA ALA A 85 -2.96 -11.76 -12.93
C ALA A 85 -4.35 -11.56 -13.55
N ILE A 86 -4.46 -10.59 -14.44
CA ILE A 86 -5.62 -10.44 -15.35
C ILE A 86 -5.37 -11.25 -16.62
N ASN A 87 -4.13 -11.23 -17.12
CA ASN A 87 -3.66 -12.01 -18.25
C ASN A 87 -2.12 -12.10 -18.23
N ALA A 88 -1.51 -12.69 -19.27
CA ALA A 88 -0.06 -12.87 -19.37
C ALA A 88 0.76 -11.56 -19.33
N ASN A 89 0.15 -10.41 -19.59
CA ASN A 89 0.83 -9.11 -19.71
C ASN A 89 0.36 -8.08 -18.68
N LEU A 90 -0.64 -8.38 -17.85
CA LEU A 90 -1.25 -7.45 -16.90
C LEU A 90 -1.56 -8.14 -15.57
N SER A 91 -1.08 -7.53 -14.49
CA SER A 91 -1.39 -7.93 -13.12
C SER A 91 -1.66 -6.72 -12.23
N TYR A 92 -2.49 -6.93 -11.21
CA TYR A 92 -2.72 -5.98 -10.12
C TYR A 92 -2.09 -6.51 -8.82
N GLY A 93 -1.77 -5.60 -7.91
CA GLY A 93 -1.29 -5.97 -6.59
C GLY A 93 -1.15 -4.78 -5.64
N PHE A 94 -0.48 -5.05 -4.52
CA PHE A 94 -0.25 -4.10 -3.44
C PHE A 94 1.25 -4.00 -3.13
N ALA A 95 1.71 -2.84 -2.67
CA ALA A 95 3.09 -2.69 -2.20
C ALA A 95 3.21 -1.68 -1.04
N ALA A 96 4.27 -1.83 -0.26
CA ALA A 96 4.83 -0.68 0.43
C ALA A 96 5.62 0.16 -0.57
N ALA A 97 5.46 1.48 -0.51
CA ALA A 97 6.23 2.39 -1.31
C ALA A 97 6.97 3.42 -0.45
N ASN A 98 8.19 3.71 -0.87
CA ASN A 98 8.95 4.88 -0.44
C ASN A 98 9.21 5.71 -1.69
N ILE A 99 8.70 6.93 -1.73
CA ILE A 99 8.74 7.81 -2.90
C ILE A 99 9.36 9.12 -2.48
N THR A 100 10.49 9.46 -3.08
CA THR A 100 11.22 10.69 -2.81
C THR A 100 10.35 11.91 -3.12
N GLY A 101 10.24 12.84 -2.17
CA GLY A 101 9.61 14.15 -2.38
C GLY A 101 8.08 14.22 -2.28
N GLN A 102 7.40 13.15 -1.85
CA GLN A 102 5.92 13.14 -1.72
C GLN A 102 5.46 13.27 -0.26
N ILE A 103 4.34 13.97 -0.02
CA ILE A 103 3.65 14.03 1.29
C ILE A 103 2.20 13.63 1.14
N LEU A 104 1.72 12.87 2.13
CA LEU A 104 0.46 12.14 2.19
C LEU A 104 -0.78 13.04 2.27
N LEU A 105 -1.09 13.73 1.18
CA LEU A 105 -2.47 14.15 0.92
C LEU A 105 -3.28 12.99 0.29
N SER A 106 -2.60 11.94 -0.18
CA SER A 106 -3.17 10.71 -0.75
C SER A 106 -2.22 9.52 -0.43
N PRO A 107 -2.55 8.59 0.49
CA PRO A 107 -1.69 7.47 0.86
C PRO A 107 -1.88 6.25 -0.05
N ILE A 108 -2.98 6.20 -0.80
CA ILE A 108 -3.33 5.11 -1.72
C ILE A 108 -3.26 5.71 -3.11
N ASN A 109 -2.10 5.54 -3.74
CA ASN A 109 -1.92 5.92 -5.13
C ASN A 109 -1.84 4.66 -5.98
N LEU A 110 -2.40 4.74 -7.19
CA LEU A 110 -2.29 3.69 -8.18
C LEU A 110 -1.08 3.97 -9.07
N PHE A 111 -0.07 3.10 -9.02
CA PHE A 111 1.13 3.21 -9.85
C PHE A 111 1.07 2.21 -11.00
N SER A 112 1.32 2.66 -12.23
CA SER A 112 1.59 1.77 -13.36
C SER A 112 3.09 1.57 -13.51
N ILE A 113 3.59 0.40 -13.13
CA ILE A 113 4.98 0.00 -13.27
C ILE A 113 5.18 -0.70 -14.63
N ARG A 114 6.13 -0.19 -15.40
CA ARG A 114 6.68 -0.86 -16.58
C ARG A 114 8.09 -1.35 -16.25
N CYS A 115 8.32 -2.66 -16.32
CA CYS A 115 9.67 -3.20 -16.27
C CYS A 115 10.28 -3.11 -17.68
N THR A 116 11.30 -2.27 -17.84
CA THR A 116 12.24 -2.37 -18.96
C THR A 116 13.31 -3.39 -18.56
N ALA A 117 13.43 -4.46 -19.35
CA ALA A 117 14.51 -5.44 -19.22
C ALA A 117 15.84 -4.85 -19.71
#